data_AF-Q01Y88-F1
#
_entry.id   AF-Q01Y88-F1
#
_cell.length_a   1.000
_cell.length_b   1.000
_cell.length_c   1.000
_cell.angle_alpha   90.00
_cell.angle_beta   90.00
_cell.angle_gamma   90.00
#
_symmetry.space_group_name_H-M   'P 1'
#
loop_
_entity.id
_entity.type
_entity.pdbx_description
1 polymer ?
#
loop_
_entity_poly.entity_id
_entity_poly.type
_entity_poly.pdbx_seq_one_letter_code
_entity_poly.pdbx_strand_id
1 'polypeptide(L)'
;MPQALAALATLLSFAPHGNKVELRLDRGSAELVWLTPSTFHFRRVLDGPLRPLEEAPREAFAMQTEDAAGEIHIRSRLLDVTVGKSGLMLRVRRANGTPLLLDLTPPVSEAGGVVWERQMLPDSDYFGLGPRTDPTLSLRGKSLAADVPLLISTTGYGEYHPGGGIYHFDFTRPDRYRVQGPEIDYYFYYGPTPKEILEEHNLQPGRADPWTVSSDRFGSWDSLKASLLRIVSGAMSAANAPMMNLAPYNSAPPELQMRARQLGSLVARVSPGTVGLSGFRKQLDAFYGSYIAELQDRGFPIWHPLPFQVPDDPEGARHPDEFLLGDEMLIAPLYEPGDKRSVYLPRGIWTNLETNQATQGPATITVETKLLPVFARNGAIVPLDAPNGMALHYFPKLGGEFFLLEGDIADYSQVHAAPALDIIRLEIESKKERDYQWVIHHAEKPASVEFEDKKYREVSRLETLADDCWFYDSAQKNLHVRVKVKAGQDSIININY
;
A
#
# COMPACT_ATOMS: atom_id res chain seq x y z
N MET A 1 25.26 1.25 -42.33
CA MET A 1 26.53 1.83 -41.84
C MET A 1 26.84 1.19 -40.50
N PRO A 2 28.11 0.87 -40.18
CA PRO A 2 28.43 0.38 -38.86
C PRO A 2 28.14 1.50 -37.86
N GLN A 3 27.29 1.23 -36.87
CA GLN A 3 27.17 2.06 -35.67
C GLN A 3 28.57 2.14 -35.08
N ALA A 4 29.23 3.30 -35.18
CA ALA A 4 30.44 3.54 -34.42
C ALA A 4 30.09 3.29 -32.95
N LEU A 5 30.75 2.34 -32.28
CA LEU A 5 30.63 2.19 -30.83
C LEU A 5 30.90 3.56 -30.24
N ALA A 6 29.88 4.22 -29.68
CA ALA A 6 30.10 5.42 -28.91
C ALA A 6 31.06 5.04 -27.78
N ALA A 7 32.21 5.74 -27.69
CA ALA A 7 33.17 5.50 -26.64
C ALA A 7 32.50 5.66 -25.27
N LEU A 8 32.77 4.74 -24.34
CA LEU A 8 32.25 4.79 -22.99
C LEU A 8 32.77 6.04 -22.27
N ALA A 9 31.88 6.74 -21.55
CA ALA A 9 32.30 7.84 -20.69
C ALA A 9 33.25 7.34 -19.60
N THR A 10 34.29 8.11 -19.32
CA THR A 10 35.30 7.82 -18.29
C THR A 10 35.21 8.84 -17.17
N LEU A 11 35.17 8.37 -15.92
CA LEU A 11 35.27 9.20 -14.73
C LEU A 11 36.68 9.79 -14.63
N LEU A 12 36.77 11.12 -14.69
CA LEU A 12 38.02 11.86 -14.57
C LEU A 12 38.35 12.17 -13.10
N SER A 13 37.33 12.53 -12.32
CA SER A 13 37.44 12.85 -10.90
C SER A 13 36.06 12.82 -10.23
N PHE A 14 36.03 12.69 -8.91
CA PHE A 14 34.82 12.85 -8.11
C PHE A 14 35.09 13.79 -6.93
N ALA A 15 34.07 14.51 -6.50
CA ALA A 15 34.17 15.47 -5.40
C ALA A 15 32.99 15.32 -4.42
N PRO A 16 33.23 14.80 -3.21
CA PRO A 16 32.21 14.74 -2.16
C PRO A 16 32.03 16.11 -1.48
N HIS A 17 30.77 16.54 -1.33
CA HIS A 17 30.33 17.79 -0.73
C HIS A 17 29.11 17.55 0.15
N GLY A 18 29.32 17.30 1.44
CA GLY A 18 28.24 16.91 2.35
C GLY A 18 27.59 15.61 1.87
N ASN A 19 26.27 15.65 1.59
CA ASN A 19 25.50 14.51 1.08
C ASN A 19 25.64 14.30 -0.44
N LYS A 20 26.31 15.22 -1.15
CA LYS A 20 26.44 15.19 -2.61
C LYS A 20 27.78 14.65 -3.04
N VAL A 21 27.82 13.86 -4.11
CA VAL A 21 29.04 13.48 -4.82
C VAL A 21 28.91 13.90 -6.28
N GLU A 22 29.73 14.85 -6.69
CA GLU A 22 29.83 15.28 -8.09
C GLU A 22 30.78 14.36 -8.85
N LEU A 23 30.37 13.91 -10.03
CA LEU A 23 31.12 12.99 -10.88
C LEU A 23 31.48 13.70 -12.19
N ARG A 24 32.76 14.03 -12.35
CA ARG A 24 33.27 14.70 -13.55
C ARG A 24 33.72 13.68 -14.58
N LEU A 25 33.15 13.79 -15.78
CA LEU A 25 33.36 12.86 -16.88
C LEU A 25 34.12 13.52 -18.02
N ASP A 26 34.76 12.72 -18.88
CA ASP A 26 35.28 13.16 -20.17
C ASP A 26 34.15 13.59 -21.13
N ARG A 27 32.97 13.03 -20.95
CA ARG A 27 31.74 13.35 -21.67
C ARG A 27 30.51 13.29 -20.76
N GLY A 28 29.71 14.35 -20.80
CA GLY A 28 28.52 14.49 -19.97
C GLY A 28 28.83 14.90 -18.53
N SER A 29 27.86 14.71 -17.64
CA SER A 29 27.97 15.03 -16.21
C SER A 29 27.04 14.14 -15.40
N ALA A 30 27.44 13.80 -14.18
CA ALA A 30 26.61 13.04 -13.26
C ALA A 30 26.78 13.54 -11.82
N GLU A 31 25.75 13.33 -11.00
CA GLU A 31 25.80 13.57 -9.57
C GLU A 31 24.97 12.51 -8.83
N LEU A 32 25.37 12.23 -7.59
CA LEU A 32 24.61 11.42 -6.65
C LEU A 32 24.41 12.23 -5.37
N VAL A 33 23.16 12.38 -4.93
CA VAL A 33 22.81 13.13 -3.73
C VAL A 33 22.09 12.19 -2.76
N TRP A 34 22.64 12.02 -1.56
CA TRP A 34 21.99 11.27 -0.51
C TRP A 34 20.91 12.10 0.19
N LEU A 35 19.75 11.49 0.40
CA LEU A 35 18.60 12.12 1.05
C LEU A 35 18.35 11.54 2.43
N THR A 36 18.54 10.22 2.57
CA THR A 36 18.52 9.46 3.81
C THR A 36 19.59 8.36 3.73
N PRO A 37 19.91 7.64 4.80
CA PRO A 37 20.78 6.46 4.68
C PRO A 37 20.26 5.36 3.74
N SER A 38 18.97 5.37 3.38
CA SER A 38 18.32 4.40 2.50
C SER A 38 18.07 4.94 1.09
N THR A 39 18.18 6.25 0.88
CA THR A 39 17.68 6.92 -0.33
C THR A 39 18.71 7.85 -0.94
N PHE A 40 18.91 7.74 -2.25
CA PHE A 40 19.71 8.67 -3.02
C PHE A 40 19.03 9.08 -4.32
N HIS A 41 19.30 10.29 -4.77
CA HIS A 41 18.93 10.81 -6.08
C HIS A 41 20.15 10.71 -7.01
N PHE A 42 20.01 10.05 -8.14
CA PHE A 42 21.04 9.94 -9.17
C PHE A 42 20.61 10.63 -10.46
N ARG A 43 21.47 11.52 -10.96
CA ARG A 43 21.22 12.28 -12.19
C ARG A 43 22.41 12.16 -13.12
N ARG A 44 22.14 11.99 -14.41
CA ARG A 44 23.16 11.91 -15.45
C ARG A 44 22.68 12.46 -16.78
N VAL A 45 23.51 13.28 -17.40
CA VAL A 45 23.38 13.69 -18.81
C VAL A 45 24.53 13.12 -19.62
N LEU A 46 24.24 12.63 -20.82
CA LEU A 46 25.26 12.04 -21.71
C LEU A 46 26.10 13.10 -22.43
N ASP A 47 25.61 14.33 -22.52
CA ASP A 47 26.27 15.46 -23.16
C ASP A 47 26.02 16.75 -22.37
N GLY A 48 27.07 17.54 -22.17
CA GLY A 48 26.98 18.83 -21.47
C GLY A 48 26.88 18.72 -19.93
N PRO A 49 26.66 19.87 -19.25
CA PRO A 49 26.55 19.94 -17.79
C PRO A 49 25.14 19.59 -17.30
N LEU A 50 25.05 19.07 -16.07
CA LEU A 50 23.78 18.94 -15.36
C LEU A 50 23.19 20.32 -15.05
N ARG A 51 21.85 20.43 -15.13
CA ARG A 51 21.14 21.59 -14.60
C ARG A 51 21.20 21.56 -13.06
N PRO A 52 21.49 22.69 -12.39
CA PRO A 52 21.49 22.75 -10.93
C PRO A 52 20.18 22.22 -10.34
N LEU A 53 20.29 21.51 -9.24
CA LEU A 53 19.18 20.95 -8.49
C LEU A 53 18.65 22.00 -7.52
N GLU A 54 17.37 22.38 -7.64
CA GLU A 54 16.69 23.23 -6.66
C GLU A 54 16.05 22.35 -5.57
N GLU A 55 16.88 21.67 -4.78
CA GLU A 55 16.42 20.87 -3.64
C GLU A 55 16.57 21.63 -2.31
N ALA A 56 15.62 21.41 -1.41
CA ALA A 56 15.71 21.95 -0.06
C ALA A 56 16.94 21.38 0.66
N PRO A 57 17.67 22.20 1.45
CA PRO A 57 18.80 21.71 2.22
C PRO A 57 18.33 20.61 3.18
N ARG A 58 19.06 19.48 3.18
CA ARG A 58 18.80 18.34 4.07
C ARG A 58 19.90 18.21 5.12
N GLU A 59 19.56 17.58 6.24
CA GLU A 59 20.53 17.28 7.28
C GLU A 59 21.64 16.38 6.73
N ALA A 60 22.89 16.76 7.00
CA ALA A 60 24.04 15.98 6.58
C ALA A 60 24.13 14.70 7.44
N PHE A 61 24.41 13.56 6.82
CA PHE A 61 24.70 12.34 7.56
C PHE A 61 26.04 11.75 7.15
N ALA A 62 26.61 10.91 8.04
CA ALA A 62 27.91 10.31 7.80
C ALA A 62 27.86 9.34 6.62
N MET A 63 28.53 9.71 5.54
CA MET A 63 28.76 8.87 4.37
C MET A 63 30.26 8.69 4.16
N GLN A 64 30.65 7.54 3.61
CA GLN A 64 32.03 7.21 3.32
C GLN A 64 32.23 7.11 1.81
N THR A 65 33.28 7.73 1.30
CA THR A 65 33.72 7.56 -0.09
C THR A 65 35.07 6.89 -0.12
N GLU A 66 35.22 5.90 -0.99
CA GLU A 66 36.49 5.18 -1.20
C GLU A 66 36.77 5.08 -2.70
N ASP A 67 38.00 5.44 -3.07
CA ASP A 67 38.47 5.33 -4.44
C ASP A 67 39.18 3.99 -4.65
N ALA A 68 38.59 3.09 -5.43
CA ALA A 68 39.12 1.77 -5.71
C ALA A 68 39.62 1.63 -7.16
N ALA A 69 40.25 0.50 -7.46
CA ALA A 69 40.67 0.20 -8.82
C ALA A 69 39.44 -0.06 -9.71
N GLY A 70 39.17 0.84 -10.65
CA GLY A 70 38.10 0.70 -11.65
C GLY A 70 36.70 1.15 -11.19
N GLU A 71 36.49 1.44 -9.90
CA GLU A 71 35.21 1.88 -9.35
C GLU A 71 35.40 2.81 -8.14
N ILE A 72 34.36 3.54 -7.78
CA ILE A 72 34.27 4.29 -6.52
C ILE A 72 33.18 3.68 -5.65
N HIS A 73 33.39 3.65 -4.34
CA HIS A 73 32.35 3.28 -3.37
C HIS A 73 31.82 4.52 -2.67
N ILE A 74 30.51 4.58 -2.51
CA ILE A 74 29.79 5.61 -1.78
C ILE A 74 28.85 4.88 -0.81
N ARG A 75 29.16 4.93 0.48
CA ARG A 75 28.51 4.07 1.49
C ARG A 75 27.75 4.89 2.53
N SER A 76 26.57 4.39 2.88
CA SER A 76 25.82 4.75 4.08
C SER A 76 25.89 3.62 5.10
N ARG A 77 25.21 3.76 6.24
CA ARG A 77 25.06 2.65 7.21
C ARG A 77 24.23 1.47 6.68
N LEU A 78 23.47 1.66 5.60
CA LEU A 78 22.55 0.65 5.04
C LEU A 78 22.94 0.17 3.65
N LEU A 79 23.69 0.98 2.88
CA LEU A 79 23.94 0.74 1.47
C LEU A 79 25.41 0.92 1.10
N ASP A 80 25.88 0.10 0.17
CA ASP A 80 27.11 0.30 -0.60
C ASP A 80 26.71 0.55 -2.07
N VAL A 81 26.91 1.78 -2.52
CA VAL A 81 26.73 2.19 -3.91
C VAL A 81 28.10 2.22 -4.58
N THR A 82 28.28 1.36 -5.57
CA THR A 82 29.48 1.30 -6.39
C THR A 82 29.21 1.96 -7.74
N VAL A 83 30.10 2.86 -8.17
CA VAL A 83 30.02 3.51 -9.49
C VAL A 83 31.27 3.15 -10.30
N GLY A 84 31.09 2.47 -11.43
CA GLY A 84 32.20 2.09 -12.30
C GLY A 84 32.85 3.31 -12.97
N LYS A 85 34.18 3.39 -12.96
CA LYS A 85 34.94 4.49 -13.59
C LYS A 85 34.81 4.53 -15.12
N SER A 86 34.45 3.41 -15.74
CA SER A 86 34.10 3.33 -17.16
C SER A 86 32.60 3.08 -17.30
N GLY A 87 31.93 3.89 -18.12
CA GLY A 87 30.50 3.79 -18.39
C GLY A 87 29.58 4.32 -17.30
N LEU A 88 30.07 4.62 -16.07
CA LEU A 88 29.30 4.97 -14.86
C LEU A 88 28.11 4.03 -14.63
N MET A 89 28.36 2.74 -14.71
CA MET A 89 27.37 1.72 -14.33
C MET A 89 27.28 1.65 -12.81
N LEU A 90 26.06 1.64 -12.28
CA LEU A 90 25.80 1.56 -10.85
C LEU A 90 25.57 0.12 -10.41
N ARG A 91 26.05 -0.17 -9.20
CA ARG A 91 25.69 -1.35 -8.42
C ARG A 91 25.31 -0.90 -7.02
N VAL A 92 24.15 -1.34 -6.55
CA VAL A 92 23.69 -1.06 -5.18
C VAL A 92 23.56 -2.38 -4.44
N ARG A 93 24.18 -2.43 -3.25
CA ARG A 93 24.07 -3.54 -2.31
C ARG A 93 23.64 -3.02 -0.95
N ARG A 94 22.98 -3.86 -0.17
CA ARG A 94 22.87 -3.65 1.28
C ARG A 94 24.26 -3.67 1.90
N ALA A 95 24.43 -3.05 3.07
CA ALA A 95 25.71 -3.02 3.80
C ALA A 95 26.26 -4.41 4.13
N ASN A 96 25.40 -5.45 4.17
CA ASN A 96 25.80 -6.85 4.35
C ASN A 96 26.21 -7.56 3.03
N GLY A 97 26.23 -6.85 1.90
CA GLY A 97 26.60 -7.37 0.58
C GLY A 97 25.45 -7.93 -0.27
N THR A 98 24.21 -8.03 0.25
CA THR A 98 23.07 -8.50 -0.55
C THR A 98 22.81 -7.58 -1.75
N PRO A 99 22.74 -8.11 -2.99
CA PRO A 99 22.48 -7.30 -4.18
C PRO A 99 21.05 -6.75 -4.19
N LEU A 100 20.92 -5.49 -4.63
CA LEU A 100 19.64 -4.82 -4.85
C LEU A 100 19.49 -4.45 -6.33
N LEU A 101 20.41 -3.62 -6.85
CA LEU A 101 20.36 -3.09 -8.22
C LEU A 101 21.71 -3.29 -8.90
N LEU A 102 21.69 -3.67 -10.17
CA LEU A 102 22.87 -3.78 -11.02
C LEU A 102 22.55 -3.32 -12.44
N ASP A 103 23.24 -2.28 -12.91
CA ASP A 103 23.24 -1.92 -14.32
C ASP A 103 24.01 -2.96 -15.15
N LEU A 104 23.45 -3.36 -16.30
CA LEU A 104 24.05 -4.30 -17.24
C LEU A 104 24.69 -3.60 -18.44
N THR A 105 24.19 -2.41 -18.79
CA THR A 105 24.69 -1.62 -19.90
C THR A 105 24.99 -0.18 -19.46
N PRO A 106 26.03 0.44 -20.03
CA PRO A 106 26.16 1.88 -19.96
C PRO A 106 24.99 2.52 -20.71
N PRO A 107 24.48 3.67 -20.24
CA PRO A 107 23.39 4.34 -20.93
C PRO A 107 23.81 4.85 -22.30
N VAL A 108 22.91 4.73 -23.27
CA VAL A 108 23.12 5.14 -24.66
C VAL A 108 21.96 5.99 -25.15
N SER A 109 22.27 6.94 -26.04
CA SER A 109 21.25 7.72 -26.75
C SER A 109 20.65 6.88 -27.88
N GLU A 110 19.33 6.75 -27.90
CA GLU A 110 18.57 6.11 -28.98
C GLU A 110 17.44 7.03 -29.47
N ALA A 111 16.77 6.63 -30.56
CA ALA A 111 15.56 7.32 -30.98
C ALA A 111 14.51 7.26 -29.86
N GLY A 112 14.12 8.42 -29.34
CA GLY A 112 13.14 8.52 -28.24
C GLY A 112 13.75 8.68 -26.85
N GLY A 113 15.06 8.88 -26.70
CA GLY A 113 15.68 9.30 -25.44
C GLY A 113 16.97 8.56 -25.09
N VAL A 114 17.16 8.32 -23.79
CA VAL A 114 18.28 7.59 -23.22
C VAL A 114 17.82 6.24 -22.73
N VAL A 115 18.65 5.22 -22.93
CA VAL A 115 18.32 3.81 -22.70
C VAL A 115 19.41 3.15 -21.86
N TRP A 116 19.01 2.36 -20.87
CA TRP A 116 19.90 1.51 -20.09
C TRP A 116 19.18 0.23 -19.65
N GLU A 117 19.95 -0.81 -19.36
CA GLU A 117 19.43 -2.11 -18.92
C GLU A 117 19.94 -2.45 -17.52
N ARG A 118 19.09 -3.15 -16.75
CA ARG A 118 19.38 -3.59 -15.40
C ARG A 118 19.06 -5.06 -15.21
N GLN A 119 19.80 -5.70 -14.30
CA GLN A 119 19.60 -7.10 -13.98
C GLN A 119 18.24 -7.33 -13.30
N MET A 120 17.57 -8.40 -13.69
CA MET A 120 16.49 -9.01 -12.91
C MET A 120 17.00 -10.26 -12.24
N LEU A 121 16.81 -10.36 -10.92
CA LEU A 121 17.12 -11.60 -10.21
C LEU A 121 16.06 -12.67 -10.55
N PRO A 122 16.40 -13.97 -10.64
CA PRO A 122 15.44 -15.00 -11.07
C PRO A 122 14.14 -15.06 -10.24
N ASP A 123 14.26 -14.94 -8.92
CA ASP A 123 13.14 -15.08 -7.97
C ASP A 123 12.53 -13.74 -7.53
N SER A 124 12.92 -12.62 -8.15
CA SER A 124 12.33 -11.32 -7.85
C SER A 124 11.04 -11.09 -8.64
N ASP A 125 10.20 -10.19 -8.18
CA ASP A 125 9.11 -9.63 -8.96
C ASP A 125 9.17 -8.11 -8.92
N TYR A 126 8.42 -7.48 -9.84
CA TYR A 126 8.43 -6.05 -10.09
C TYR A 126 7.00 -5.55 -10.21
N PHE A 127 6.68 -4.45 -9.54
CA PHE A 127 5.34 -3.88 -9.45
C PHE A 127 5.38 -2.35 -9.64
N GLY A 128 4.19 -1.76 -9.78
CA GLY A 128 4.02 -0.31 -9.91
C GLY A 128 3.79 0.13 -11.34
N LEU A 129 4.43 1.24 -11.72
CA LEU A 129 4.35 1.93 -13.02
C LEU A 129 2.99 2.60 -13.35
N GLY A 130 2.21 2.88 -12.32
CA GLY A 130 0.95 3.62 -12.36
C GLY A 130 -0.30 2.75 -12.52
N PRO A 131 -1.47 3.40 -12.67
CA PRO A 131 -2.75 2.74 -12.93
C PRO A 131 -2.76 1.94 -14.25
N ARG A 132 -3.07 0.65 -14.16
CA ARG A 132 -3.07 -0.33 -15.26
C ARG A 132 -4.31 -1.22 -15.23
N THR A 133 -4.56 -1.94 -16.32
CA THR A 133 -5.68 -2.89 -16.47
C THR A 133 -5.19 -4.31 -16.75
N ASP A 134 -3.94 -4.60 -16.40
CA ASP A 134 -3.34 -5.91 -16.65
C ASP A 134 -4.01 -7.00 -15.80
N PRO A 135 -4.05 -8.26 -16.29
CA PRO A 135 -4.63 -9.39 -15.56
C PRO A 135 -3.79 -9.86 -14.36
N THR A 136 -2.59 -9.32 -14.17
CA THR A 136 -1.69 -9.59 -13.04
C THR A 136 -0.97 -8.30 -12.65
N LEU A 137 -0.53 -8.19 -11.39
CA LEU A 137 0.23 -7.03 -10.92
C LEU A 137 1.69 -7.07 -11.36
N SER A 138 2.27 -8.27 -11.44
CA SER A 138 3.65 -8.52 -11.88
C SER A 138 3.96 -7.83 -13.21
N LEU A 139 5.12 -7.18 -13.30
CA LEU A 139 5.61 -6.56 -14.53
C LEU A 139 6.39 -7.53 -15.41
N ARG A 140 6.77 -8.73 -14.92
CA ARG A 140 7.50 -9.72 -15.71
C ARG A 140 6.76 -10.06 -17.00
N GLY A 141 7.49 -10.10 -18.11
CA GLY A 141 6.93 -10.39 -19.43
C GLY A 141 6.20 -9.22 -20.09
N LYS A 142 6.19 -8.02 -19.49
CA LYS A 142 5.46 -6.84 -20.00
C LYS A 142 6.42 -5.76 -20.49
N SER A 143 5.94 -4.96 -21.45
CA SER A 143 6.58 -3.73 -21.89
C SER A 143 5.53 -2.63 -21.96
N LEU A 144 5.79 -1.48 -21.33
CA LEU A 144 4.79 -0.44 -21.12
C LEU A 144 5.41 0.94 -20.91
N ALA A 145 4.64 1.97 -21.24
CA ALA A 145 4.86 3.33 -20.77
C ALA A 145 4.34 3.45 -19.33
N ALA A 146 5.09 4.09 -18.44
CA ALA A 146 4.66 4.33 -17.08
C ALA A 146 3.78 5.59 -17.00
N ASP A 147 2.60 5.46 -16.36
CA ASP A 147 1.74 6.60 -16.04
C ASP A 147 2.26 7.33 -14.80
N VAL A 148 2.72 6.55 -13.81
CA VAL A 148 3.50 7.03 -12.67
C VAL A 148 4.79 6.21 -12.62
N PRO A 149 5.96 6.78 -12.93
CA PRO A 149 7.21 6.03 -13.08
C PRO A 149 7.87 5.70 -11.73
N LEU A 150 7.10 5.09 -10.83
CA LEU A 150 7.55 4.47 -9.59
C LEU A 150 7.49 2.94 -9.73
N LEU A 151 8.65 2.30 -9.67
CA LEU A 151 8.81 0.86 -9.70
C LEU A 151 9.13 0.35 -8.29
N ILE A 152 8.59 -0.81 -7.93
CA ILE A 152 8.89 -1.52 -6.69
C ILE A 152 9.40 -2.93 -7.04
N SER A 153 10.50 -3.36 -6.45
CA SER A 153 11.05 -4.70 -6.57
C SER A 153 10.95 -5.48 -5.26
N THR A 154 10.59 -6.77 -5.33
CA THR A 154 10.59 -7.67 -4.16
C THR A 154 11.99 -7.93 -3.59
N THR A 155 13.05 -7.51 -4.27
CA THR A 155 14.43 -7.55 -3.73
C THR A 155 14.65 -6.53 -2.60
N GLY A 156 13.73 -5.58 -2.44
CA GLY A 156 13.74 -4.57 -1.39
C GLY A 156 14.28 -3.23 -1.87
N TYR A 157 14.01 -2.85 -3.12
CA TYR A 157 14.26 -1.48 -3.59
C TYR A 157 13.12 -0.97 -4.47
N GLY A 158 12.99 0.35 -4.53
CA GLY A 158 12.19 1.04 -5.52
C GLY A 158 13.00 2.05 -6.32
N GLU A 159 12.50 2.42 -7.49
CA GLU A 159 13.03 3.54 -8.28
C GLU A 159 11.90 4.46 -8.75
N TYR A 160 12.10 5.77 -8.63
CA TYR A 160 11.16 6.78 -9.11
C TYR A 160 11.84 7.75 -10.05
N HIS A 161 11.26 7.97 -11.23
CA HIS A 161 11.79 8.91 -12.22
C HIS A 161 10.96 10.21 -12.23
N PRO A 162 11.44 11.29 -11.59
CA PRO A 162 10.68 12.55 -11.49
C PRO A 162 10.73 13.38 -12.79
N GLY A 163 11.62 13.02 -13.73
CA GLY A 163 11.88 13.78 -14.94
C GLY A 163 10.62 13.95 -15.82
N GLY A 164 10.53 15.10 -16.49
CA GLY A 164 9.40 15.38 -17.37
C GLY A 164 9.46 14.54 -18.66
N GLY A 165 8.38 13.85 -18.99
CA GLY A 165 8.25 13.04 -20.21
C GLY A 165 7.78 11.62 -19.92
N ILE A 166 7.81 10.77 -20.94
CA ILE A 166 7.32 9.39 -20.84
C ILE A 166 8.50 8.44 -20.65
N TYR A 167 8.48 7.70 -19.56
CA TYR A 167 9.38 6.58 -19.32
C TYR A 167 8.73 5.27 -19.78
N HIS A 168 9.49 4.46 -20.51
CA HIS A 168 9.11 3.13 -20.93
C HIS A 168 9.97 2.10 -20.23
N PHE A 169 9.34 1.03 -19.76
CA PHE A 169 9.98 -0.11 -19.12
C PHE A 169 9.65 -1.38 -19.88
N ASP A 170 10.65 -2.21 -20.13
CA ASP A 170 10.51 -3.49 -20.82
C ASP A 170 11.12 -4.61 -19.96
N PHE A 171 10.26 -5.49 -19.45
CA PHE A 171 10.54 -6.66 -18.63
C PHE A 171 10.30 -7.97 -19.41
N THR A 172 10.29 -7.93 -20.75
CA THR A 172 10.03 -9.11 -21.59
C THR A 172 11.17 -10.14 -21.55
N ARG A 173 12.36 -9.73 -21.10
CA ARG A 173 13.53 -10.60 -20.91
C ARG A 173 13.51 -11.19 -19.48
N PRO A 174 13.94 -12.45 -19.29
CA PRO A 174 13.84 -13.11 -17.99
C PRO A 174 14.89 -12.62 -16.97
N ASP A 175 16.03 -12.11 -17.45
CA ASP A 175 17.24 -11.79 -16.69
C ASP A 175 17.52 -10.29 -16.59
N ARG A 176 16.70 -9.45 -17.25
CA ARG A 176 16.90 -8.02 -17.30
C ARG A 176 15.64 -7.23 -17.64
N TYR A 177 15.61 -5.99 -17.19
CA TYR A 177 14.65 -5.00 -17.67
C TYR A 177 15.38 -3.82 -18.31
N ARG A 178 14.75 -3.24 -19.33
CA ARG A 178 15.24 -2.07 -20.05
C ARG A 178 14.41 -0.86 -19.67
N VAL A 179 15.07 0.25 -19.37
CA VAL A 179 14.43 1.55 -19.13
C VAL A 179 14.78 2.47 -20.30
N GLN A 180 13.78 3.19 -20.81
CA GLN A 180 13.95 4.24 -21.81
C GLN A 180 13.22 5.49 -21.35
N GLY A 181 13.94 6.61 -21.24
CA GLY A 181 13.38 7.86 -20.77
C GLY A 181 13.99 9.08 -21.44
N PRO A 182 13.42 10.27 -21.22
CA PRO A 182 13.96 11.53 -21.74
C PRO A 182 15.35 11.86 -21.15
N GLU A 183 15.60 11.44 -19.91
CA GLU A 183 16.83 11.68 -19.17
C GLU A 183 17.10 10.55 -18.17
N ILE A 184 18.30 10.53 -17.58
CA ILE A 184 18.61 9.67 -16.44
C ILE A 184 18.51 10.54 -15.20
N ASP A 185 17.35 10.52 -14.58
CA ASP A 185 17.03 11.25 -13.37
C ASP A 185 16.12 10.32 -12.56
N TYR A 186 16.61 9.80 -11.44
CA TYR A 186 15.84 8.90 -10.59
C TYR A 186 16.26 8.94 -9.12
N TYR A 187 15.26 8.76 -8.26
CA TYR A 187 15.45 8.40 -6.88
C TYR A 187 15.52 6.89 -6.74
N PHE A 188 16.47 6.40 -5.96
CA PHE A 188 16.54 5.03 -5.48
C PHE A 188 16.09 5.00 -4.02
N TYR A 189 15.22 4.06 -3.68
CA TYR A 189 14.75 3.83 -2.31
C TYR A 189 15.12 2.42 -1.87
N TYR A 190 15.78 2.27 -0.73
CA TYR A 190 15.94 0.99 -0.07
C TYR A 190 14.87 0.80 1.00
N GLY A 191 14.16 -0.33 0.92
CA GLY A 191 13.20 -0.76 1.93
C GLY A 191 12.98 -2.26 1.78
N PRO A 192 13.23 -3.08 2.82
CA PRO A 192 12.99 -4.54 2.78
C PRO A 192 11.59 -4.93 2.29
N THR A 193 10.60 -4.07 2.50
CA THR A 193 9.19 -4.26 2.10
C THR A 193 8.68 -3.13 1.20
N PRO A 194 7.60 -3.34 0.42
CA PRO A 194 6.93 -2.27 -0.32
C PRO A 194 6.48 -1.09 0.55
N LYS A 195 6.07 -1.36 1.80
CA LYS A 195 5.73 -0.34 2.81
C LYS A 195 6.93 0.59 3.05
N GLU A 196 8.09 0.05 3.42
CA GLU A 196 9.29 0.86 3.67
C GLU A 196 9.78 1.63 2.42
N ILE A 197 9.59 1.06 1.22
CA ILE A 197 9.89 1.76 -0.05
C ILE A 197 8.98 2.98 -0.23
N LEU A 198 7.67 2.86 0.05
CA LEU A 198 6.73 3.97 -0.06
C LEU A 198 6.93 5.03 1.04
N GLU A 199 7.37 4.63 2.24
CA GLU A 199 7.77 5.57 3.29
C GLU A 199 8.92 6.47 2.83
N GLU A 200 9.98 5.88 2.27
CA GLU A 200 11.11 6.65 1.74
C GLU A 200 10.72 7.54 0.56
N HIS A 201 9.78 7.08 -0.28
CA HIS A 201 9.19 7.89 -1.34
C HIS A 201 8.39 9.08 -0.79
N ASN A 202 7.63 8.89 0.29
CA ASN A 202 6.80 9.93 0.91
C ASN A 202 7.62 11.09 1.52
N LEU A 203 8.92 10.88 1.78
CA LEU A 203 9.83 11.93 2.23
C LEU A 203 10.22 12.94 1.12
N GLN A 204 9.81 12.69 -0.12
CA GLN A 204 10.05 13.62 -1.22
C GLN A 204 8.91 14.65 -1.34
N PRO A 205 9.22 15.89 -1.75
CA PRO A 205 8.18 16.90 -1.95
C PRO A 205 7.26 16.45 -3.09
N GLY A 206 6.00 16.19 -2.77
CA GLY A 206 4.99 15.84 -3.75
C GLY A 206 3.70 15.48 -3.02
N ARG A 207 2.59 16.13 -3.37
CA ARG A 207 1.27 15.68 -2.90
C ARG A 207 0.75 14.66 -3.88
N ALA A 208 0.07 13.63 -3.38
CA ALA A 208 -0.72 12.75 -4.23
C ALA A 208 -1.82 13.57 -4.90
N ASP A 209 -1.59 13.96 -6.16
CA ASP A 209 -2.55 14.72 -6.92
C ASP A 209 -3.77 13.84 -7.23
N PRO A 210 -5.00 14.37 -7.07
CA PRO A 210 -6.19 13.60 -7.40
C PRO A 210 -6.22 13.24 -8.88
N TRP A 211 -6.52 11.99 -9.19
CA TRP A 211 -6.54 11.50 -10.56
C TRP A 211 -7.86 10.81 -10.89
N THR A 212 -8.30 10.93 -12.15
CA THR A 212 -9.57 10.34 -12.58
C THR A 212 -9.40 8.86 -12.92
N VAL A 213 -10.17 8.00 -12.27
CA VAL A 213 -10.07 6.54 -12.47
C VAL A 213 -10.52 6.11 -13.86
N SER A 214 -11.64 6.67 -14.32
CA SER A 214 -12.19 6.44 -15.66
C SER A 214 -12.88 7.71 -16.16
N SER A 215 -12.77 7.95 -17.46
CA SER A 215 -13.44 9.02 -18.21
C SER A 215 -14.52 8.49 -19.16
N ASP A 216 -15.00 7.27 -18.95
CA ASP A 216 -16.00 6.65 -19.81
C ASP A 216 -17.30 7.45 -19.82
N ARG A 217 -17.93 7.59 -21.00
CA ARG A 217 -19.23 8.25 -21.12
C ARG A 217 -20.38 7.35 -20.67
N PHE A 218 -20.24 6.04 -20.85
CA PHE A 218 -21.23 5.03 -20.52
C PHE A 218 -20.57 3.91 -19.72
N GLY A 219 -21.13 3.59 -18.55
CA GLY A 219 -20.64 2.51 -17.70
C GLY A 219 -20.97 1.12 -18.26
N SER A 220 -20.02 0.19 -18.17
CA SER A 220 -20.15 -1.21 -18.54
C SER A 220 -19.45 -2.09 -17.49
N TRP A 221 -19.60 -3.41 -17.59
CA TRP A 221 -18.84 -4.34 -16.76
C TRP A 221 -17.33 -4.21 -17.00
N ASP A 222 -16.93 -4.01 -18.26
CA ASP A 222 -15.52 -3.81 -18.61
C ASP A 222 -14.95 -2.52 -18.00
N SER A 223 -15.69 -1.40 -18.02
CA SER A 223 -15.21 -0.16 -17.39
C SER A 223 -15.22 -0.23 -15.87
N LEU A 224 -16.11 -1.00 -15.27
CA LEU A 224 -16.10 -1.27 -13.82
C LEU A 224 -14.86 -2.09 -13.44
N LYS A 225 -14.60 -3.17 -14.17
CA LYS A 225 -13.39 -3.99 -14.00
C LYS A 225 -12.13 -3.16 -14.20
N ALA A 226 -12.04 -2.40 -15.28
CA ALA A 226 -10.90 -1.52 -15.54
C ALA A 226 -10.69 -0.50 -14.40
N SER A 227 -11.76 0.06 -13.85
CA SER A 227 -11.67 0.99 -12.71
C SER A 227 -11.08 0.33 -11.47
N LEU A 228 -11.54 -0.88 -11.12
CA LEU A 228 -11.00 -1.67 -10.02
C LEU A 228 -9.50 -1.94 -10.20
N LEU A 229 -9.12 -2.49 -11.36
CA LEU A 229 -7.72 -2.84 -11.63
C LEU A 229 -6.81 -1.61 -11.62
N ARG A 230 -7.27 -0.47 -12.14
CA ARG A 230 -6.51 0.79 -12.16
C ARG A 230 -6.24 1.33 -10.76
N ILE A 231 -7.22 1.24 -9.85
CA ILE A 231 -7.03 1.69 -8.47
C ILE A 231 -6.03 0.78 -7.75
N VAL A 232 -6.19 -0.54 -7.84
CA VAL A 232 -5.30 -1.51 -7.18
C VAL A 232 -3.87 -1.41 -7.71
N SER A 233 -3.67 -1.38 -9.02
CA SER A 233 -2.33 -1.22 -9.60
C SER A 233 -1.71 0.16 -9.33
N GLY A 234 -2.52 1.22 -9.36
CA GLY A 234 -2.09 2.58 -9.04
C GLY A 234 -1.57 2.72 -7.61
N ALA A 235 -2.16 2.01 -6.65
CA ALA A 235 -1.70 1.97 -5.27
C ALA A 235 -0.25 1.44 -5.12
N MET A 236 0.20 0.53 -5.99
CA MET A 236 1.62 0.08 -6.03
C MET A 236 2.58 1.16 -6.54
N SER A 237 2.08 2.34 -6.94
CA SER A 237 2.86 3.42 -7.53
C SER A 237 2.61 4.76 -6.84
N ALA A 238 2.14 4.74 -5.59
CA ALA A 238 1.77 5.93 -4.83
C ALA A 238 0.69 6.80 -5.50
N ALA A 239 -0.12 6.26 -6.43
CA ALA A 239 -1.25 6.96 -7.03
C ALA A 239 -2.46 6.97 -6.07
N ASN A 240 -2.29 7.61 -4.91
CA ASN A 240 -3.09 7.36 -3.72
C ASN A 240 -4.41 8.17 -3.63
N ALA A 241 -4.68 9.05 -4.59
CA ALA A 241 -5.87 9.91 -4.60
C ALA A 241 -6.82 9.64 -5.78
N PRO A 242 -7.33 8.40 -5.98
CA PRO A 242 -8.25 8.10 -7.05
C PRO A 242 -9.58 8.85 -6.88
N MET A 243 -10.13 9.31 -8.00
CA MET A 243 -11.47 9.91 -8.11
C MET A 243 -12.34 9.07 -9.04
N MET A 244 -13.44 8.53 -8.50
CA MET A 244 -14.38 7.72 -9.27
C MET A 244 -15.62 8.54 -9.67
N ASN A 245 -15.94 8.55 -10.97
CA ASN A 245 -17.19 9.14 -11.47
C ASN A 245 -18.25 8.05 -11.66
N LEU A 246 -19.35 8.14 -10.91
CA LEU A 246 -20.46 7.18 -11.00
C LEU A 246 -21.54 7.59 -12.01
N ALA A 247 -21.49 8.83 -12.53
CA ALA A 247 -22.48 9.32 -13.49
C ALA A 247 -22.65 8.41 -14.74
N PRO A 248 -21.58 7.80 -15.31
CA PRO A 248 -21.71 6.89 -16.45
C PRO A 248 -22.58 5.65 -16.17
N TYR A 249 -22.75 5.26 -14.89
CA TYR A 249 -23.53 4.09 -14.48
C TYR A 249 -24.98 4.41 -14.12
N ASN A 250 -25.41 5.68 -14.16
CA ASN A 250 -26.76 6.07 -13.74
C ASN A 250 -27.88 5.48 -14.61
N SER A 251 -27.60 5.23 -15.90
CA SER A 251 -28.52 4.59 -16.84
C SER A 251 -28.20 3.13 -17.12
N ALA A 252 -27.23 2.54 -16.40
CA ALA A 252 -26.87 1.14 -16.54
C ALA A 252 -27.97 0.22 -15.96
N PRO A 253 -27.99 -1.07 -16.31
CA PRO A 253 -28.86 -2.05 -15.64
C PRO A 253 -28.69 -2.02 -14.11
N PRO A 254 -29.76 -2.29 -13.33
CA PRO A 254 -29.74 -2.11 -11.87
C PRO A 254 -28.60 -2.82 -11.15
N GLU A 255 -28.23 -4.01 -11.61
CA GLU A 255 -27.14 -4.79 -11.03
C GLU A 255 -25.79 -4.10 -11.21
N LEU A 256 -25.45 -3.69 -12.43
CA LEU A 256 -24.21 -2.96 -12.72
C LEU A 256 -24.17 -1.63 -11.95
N GLN A 257 -25.30 -0.92 -11.87
CA GLN A 257 -25.40 0.30 -11.06
C GLN A 257 -25.08 0.03 -9.58
N MET A 258 -25.62 -1.05 -9.02
CA MET A 258 -25.35 -1.48 -7.64
C MET A 258 -23.86 -1.82 -7.45
N ARG A 259 -23.26 -2.61 -8.35
CA ARG A 259 -21.83 -2.98 -8.28
C ARG A 259 -20.91 -1.77 -8.39
N ALA A 260 -21.21 -0.83 -9.29
CA ALA A 260 -20.47 0.43 -9.39
C ALA A 260 -20.57 1.27 -8.11
N ARG A 261 -21.75 1.31 -7.46
CA ARG A 261 -21.95 2.00 -6.17
C ARG A 261 -21.25 1.28 -5.01
N GLN A 262 -21.17 -0.05 -5.02
CA GLN A 262 -20.36 -0.82 -4.06
C GLN A 262 -18.87 -0.48 -4.22
N LEU A 263 -18.33 -0.50 -5.44
CA LEU A 263 -16.94 -0.12 -5.69
C LEU A 263 -16.67 1.34 -5.30
N GLY A 264 -17.54 2.27 -5.72
CA GLY A 264 -17.43 3.68 -5.36
C GLY A 264 -17.56 3.96 -3.87
N SER A 265 -18.12 3.05 -3.06
CA SER A 265 -18.14 3.15 -1.60
C SER A 265 -16.75 3.01 -0.97
N LEU A 266 -15.81 2.41 -1.71
CA LEU A 266 -14.45 2.15 -1.25
C LEU A 266 -13.48 3.26 -1.68
N VAL A 267 -13.95 4.26 -2.44
CA VAL A 267 -13.13 5.36 -2.93
C VAL A 267 -13.45 6.63 -2.15
N ALA A 268 -12.41 7.29 -1.62
CA ALA A 268 -12.60 8.48 -0.78
C ALA A 268 -13.24 9.66 -1.54
N ARG A 269 -12.96 9.79 -2.85
CA ARG A 269 -13.47 10.87 -3.70
C ARG A 269 -14.34 10.32 -4.82
N VAL A 270 -15.62 10.64 -4.78
CA VAL A 270 -16.62 10.12 -5.72
C VAL A 270 -17.56 11.22 -6.19
N SER A 271 -17.90 11.21 -7.49
CA SER A 271 -18.78 12.17 -8.15
C SER A 271 -20.05 11.47 -8.67
N PRO A 272 -21.26 12.07 -8.57
CA PRO A 272 -21.57 13.43 -8.10
C PRO A 272 -21.61 13.58 -6.57
N GLY A 273 -21.20 12.56 -5.81
CA GLY A 273 -21.13 12.60 -4.35
C GLY A 273 -21.45 11.23 -3.75
N THR A 274 -21.70 11.21 -2.43
CA THR A 274 -21.89 9.97 -1.66
C THR A 274 -23.34 9.45 -1.66
N VAL A 275 -24.25 10.14 -2.35
CA VAL A 275 -25.67 9.77 -2.40
C VAL A 275 -25.87 8.44 -3.13
N GLY A 276 -26.51 7.50 -2.43
CA GLY A 276 -26.79 6.16 -2.96
C GLY A 276 -25.56 5.25 -3.02
N LEU A 277 -24.48 5.55 -2.29
CA LEU A 277 -23.45 4.56 -1.99
C LEU A 277 -24.01 3.49 -1.05
N SER A 278 -23.30 2.37 -0.95
CA SER A 278 -23.69 1.26 -0.08
C SER A 278 -23.77 1.70 1.39
N GLY A 279 -24.56 1.00 2.20
CA GLY A 279 -24.60 1.23 3.65
C GLY A 279 -23.22 1.09 4.30
N PHE A 280 -22.38 0.21 3.75
CA PHE A 280 -21.01 -0.01 4.19
C PHE A 280 -20.14 1.26 4.10
N ARG A 281 -20.36 2.15 3.11
CA ARG A 281 -19.63 3.43 3.03
C ARG A 281 -19.75 4.23 4.33
N LYS A 282 -20.97 4.34 4.87
CA LYS A 282 -21.25 5.15 6.07
C LYS A 282 -20.58 4.58 7.31
N GLN A 283 -20.34 3.27 7.33
CA GLN A 283 -19.70 2.58 8.45
C GLN A 283 -18.18 2.81 8.45
N LEU A 284 -17.60 3.24 7.33
CA LEU A 284 -16.16 3.38 7.17
C LEU A 284 -15.66 4.81 7.38
N ASP A 285 -16.50 5.78 7.75
CA ASP A 285 -16.08 7.19 7.79
C ASP A 285 -14.92 7.39 8.79
N ALA A 286 -15.02 6.84 10.00
CA ALA A 286 -13.95 6.90 10.99
C ALA A 286 -12.72 6.05 10.62
N PHE A 287 -12.94 4.91 9.96
CA PHE A 287 -11.88 4.05 9.43
C PHE A 287 -11.04 4.80 8.37
N TYR A 288 -11.69 5.43 7.39
CA TYR A 288 -11.02 6.26 6.39
C TYR A 288 -10.31 7.45 7.01
N GLY A 289 -10.88 8.09 8.04
CA GLY A 289 -10.22 9.19 8.75
C GLY A 289 -8.82 8.78 9.25
N SER A 290 -8.72 7.59 9.85
CA SER A 290 -7.47 7.05 10.39
C SER A 290 -6.48 6.69 9.27
N TYR A 291 -6.94 6.01 8.21
CA TYR A 291 -6.08 5.64 7.07
C TYR A 291 -5.68 6.81 6.17
N ILE A 292 -6.46 7.89 6.11
CA ILE A 292 -6.06 9.13 5.41
C ILE A 292 -4.90 9.80 6.13
N ALA A 293 -4.89 9.79 7.48
CA ALA A 293 -3.73 10.28 8.23
C ALA A 293 -2.50 9.40 8.00
N GLU A 294 -2.65 8.06 8.03
CA GLU A 294 -1.53 7.16 7.70
C GLU A 294 -0.98 7.40 6.29
N LEU A 295 -1.87 7.60 5.30
CA LEU A 295 -1.47 7.97 3.95
C LEU A 295 -0.65 9.27 3.94
N GLN A 296 -1.03 10.29 4.72
CA GLN A 296 -0.31 11.56 4.78
C GLN A 296 1.06 11.41 5.44
N ASP A 297 1.13 10.67 6.54
CA ASP A 297 2.35 10.54 7.34
C ASP A 297 3.35 9.55 6.72
N ARG A 298 2.86 8.43 6.17
CA ARG A 298 3.67 7.30 5.71
C ARG A 298 3.62 7.04 4.20
N GLY A 299 2.68 7.66 3.48
CA GLY A 299 2.53 7.46 2.03
C GLY A 299 1.81 6.17 1.64
N PHE A 300 1.20 5.47 2.60
CA PHE A 300 0.58 4.17 2.36
C PHE A 300 -0.77 4.32 1.67
N PRO A 301 -1.00 3.60 0.54
CA PRO A 301 -2.30 3.64 -0.10
C PRO A 301 -3.34 3.00 0.80
N ILE A 302 -4.53 3.58 0.93
CA ILE A 302 -5.61 2.96 1.74
C ILE A 302 -6.04 1.60 1.17
N TRP A 303 -5.92 1.45 -0.15
CA TRP A 303 -6.09 0.18 -0.84
C TRP A 303 -4.72 -0.48 -0.91
N HIS A 304 -4.55 -1.56 -0.20
CA HIS A 304 -3.33 -2.34 -0.15
C HIS A 304 -3.44 -3.56 -1.08
N PRO A 305 -2.85 -3.53 -2.29
CA PRO A 305 -2.78 -4.71 -3.15
C PRO A 305 -2.11 -5.87 -2.42
N LEU A 306 -2.43 -7.12 -2.77
CA LEU A 306 -1.86 -8.27 -2.05
C LEU A 306 -0.31 -8.26 -2.01
N PRO A 307 0.42 -7.95 -3.09
CA PRO A 307 1.89 -7.84 -3.03
C PRO A 307 2.42 -6.74 -2.10
N PHE A 308 1.60 -5.75 -1.73
CA PHE A 308 1.96 -4.73 -0.74
C PHE A 308 1.96 -5.29 0.69
N GLN A 309 1.03 -6.20 0.99
CA GLN A 309 0.86 -6.80 2.32
C GLN A 309 1.59 -8.12 2.52
N VAL A 310 1.62 -8.93 1.46
CA VAL A 310 2.25 -10.25 1.43
C VAL A 310 3.20 -10.34 0.23
N PRO A 311 4.30 -9.56 0.21
CA PRO A 311 5.21 -9.47 -0.94
C PRO A 311 5.86 -10.80 -1.31
N ASP A 312 5.97 -11.73 -0.36
CA ASP A 312 6.54 -13.07 -0.56
C ASP A 312 5.52 -14.09 -1.10
N ASP A 313 4.26 -13.70 -1.33
CA ASP A 313 3.20 -14.55 -1.86
C ASP A 313 3.02 -14.31 -3.38
N PRO A 314 3.62 -15.15 -4.25
CA PRO A 314 3.51 -14.98 -5.69
C PRO A 314 2.10 -15.19 -6.23
N GLU A 315 1.24 -15.92 -5.51
CA GLU A 315 -0.14 -16.10 -5.92
C GLU A 315 -0.93 -14.80 -5.71
N GLY A 316 -0.65 -14.04 -4.65
CA GLY A 316 -1.23 -12.72 -4.41
C GLY A 316 -1.05 -11.74 -5.58
N ALA A 317 0.08 -11.81 -6.30
CA ALA A 317 0.34 -10.97 -7.48
C ALA A 317 -0.56 -11.28 -8.70
N ARG A 318 -1.28 -12.41 -8.68
CA ARG A 318 -2.19 -12.85 -9.75
C ARG A 318 -3.64 -12.42 -9.54
N HIS A 319 -3.95 -11.79 -8.40
CA HIS A 319 -5.30 -11.32 -8.06
C HIS A 319 -5.32 -9.78 -7.99
N PRO A 320 -5.27 -9.08 -9.14
CA PRO A 320 -5.25 -7.62 -9.20
C PRO A 320 -6.63 -6.97 -8.90
N ASP A 321 -7.64 -7.80 -8.64
CA ASP A 321 -9.03 -7.46 -8.39
C ASP A 321 -9.46 -7.70 -6.93
N GLU A 322 -8.50 -8.04 -6.07
CA GLU A 322 -8.63 -8.23 -4.63
C GLU A 322 -7.53 -7.45 -3.92
N PHE A 323 -7.86 -6.86 -2.78
CA PHE A 323 -6.96 -5.99 -2.03
C PHE A 323 -7.39 -5.95 -0.56
N LEU A 324 -6.47 -5.59 0.33
CA LEU A 324 -6.89 -5.18 1.67
C LEU A 324 -7.27 -3.70 1.66
N LEU A 325 -8.38 -3.36 2.29
CA LEU A 325 -8.71 -2.00 2.70
C LEU A 325 -8.15 -1.83 4.11
N GLY A 326 -7.13 -0.98 4.24
CA GLY A 326 -6.27 -0.98 5.42
C GLY A 326 -5.55 -2.31 5.63
N ASP A 327 -5.20 -2.65 6.86
CA ASP A 327 -4.51 -3.89 7.20
C ASP A 327 -5.49 -4.99 7.67
N GLU A 328 -6.76 -4.62 7.88
CA GLU A 328 -7.76 -5.45 8.56
C GLU A 328 -8.65 -6.25 7.60
N MET A 329 -9.07 -5.66 6.48
CA MET A 329 -10.16 -6.18 5.66
C MET A 329 -9.74 -6.50 4.24
N LEU A 330 -9.81 -7.78 3.82
CA LEU A 330 -9.72 -8.15 2.41
C LEU A 330 -11.06 -7.90 1.71
N ILE A 331 -11.02 -7.20 0.59
CA ILE A 331 -12.16 -6.82 -0.24
C ILE A 331 -12.05 -7.49 -1.61
N ALA A 332 -13.15 -8.11 -2.07
CA ALA A 332 -13.20 -8.80 -3.36
C ALA A 332 -14.46 -8.38 -4.15
N PRO A 333 -14.49 -7.19 -4.79
CA PRO A 333 -15.69 -6.63 -5.43
C PRO A 333 -16.21 -7.44 -6.61
N LEU A 334 -17.51 -7.74 -6.72
CA LEU A 334 -18.04 -8.34 -7.95
C LEU A 334 -18.07 -7.30 -9.08
N TYR A 335 -17.42 -7.62 -10.20
CA TYR A 335 -17.31 -6.75 -11.40
C TYR A 335 -17.79 -7.44 -12.69
N GLU A 336 -18.49 -8.56 -12.57
CA GLU A 336 -19.13 -9.31 -13.67
C GLU A 336 -20.60 -9.62 -13.30
N PRO A 337 -21.49 -9.89 -14.28
CA PRO A 337 -22.86 -10.30 -13.99
C PRO A 337 -22.94 -11.55 -13.13
N GLY A 338 -23.86 -11.55 -12.17
CA GLY A 338 -24.12 -12.63 -11.25
C GLY A 338 -23.63 -12.37 -9.83
N ASP A 339 -23.81 -13.38 -9.00
CA ASP A 339 -23.56 -13.29 -7.56
C ASP A 339 -22.38 -14.16 -7.12
N LYS A 340 -21.63 -14.77 -8.07
CA LYS A 340 -20.54 -15.70 -7.76
C LYS A 340 -19.20 -15.15 -8.19
N ARG A 341 -18.18 -15.31 -7.34
CA ARG A 341 -16.78 -15.11 -7.72
C ARG A 341 -15.85 -16.05 -6.97
N SER A 342 -14.68 -16.28 -7.57
CA SER A 342 -13.53 -16.86 -6.88
C SER A 342 -12.88 -15.78 -6.01
N VAL A 343 -12.38 -16.15 -4.82
CA VAL A 343 -11.63 -15.27 -3.91
C VAL A 343 -10.38 -15.98 -3.42
N TYR A 344 -9.23 -15.34 -3.53
CA TYR A 344 -7.98 -15.83 -2.97
C TYR A 344 -7.74 -15.20 -1.59
N LEU A 345 -7.74 -16.06 -0.57
CA LEU A 345 -7.40 -15.69 0.80
C LEU A 345 -5.93 -16.01 1.03
N PRO A 346 -5.05 -15.02 1.25
CA PRO A 346 -3.63 -15.27 1.52
C PRO A 346 -3.43 -15.87 2.94
N ARG A 347 -2.18 -16.12 3.33
CA ARG A 347 -1.85 -16.69 4.65
C ARG A 347 -2.53 -15.92 5.80
N GLY A 348 -3.32 -16.63 6.60
CA GLY A 348 -4.06 -16.08 7.74
C GLY A 348 -5.35 -16.86 8.00
N ILE A 349 -6.16 -16.39 8.94
CA ILE A 349 -7.55 -16.84 9.08
C ILE A 349 -8.45 -15.64 8.76
N TRP A 350 -9.38 -15.84 7.85
CA TRP A 350 -10.21 -14.79 7.30
C TRP A 350 -11.68 -15.06 7.62
N THR A 351 -12.34 -14.12 8.27
CA THR A 351 -13.76 -14.20 8.60
C THR A 351 -14.58 -13.39 7.61
N ASN A 352 -15.46 -14.04 6.85
CA ASN A 352 -16.44 -13.35 6.02
C ASN A 352 -17.40 -12.55 6.91
N LEU A 353 -17.49 -11.22 6.71
CA LEU A 353 -18.29 -10.35 7.57
C LEU A 353 -19.81 -10.48 7.36
N GLU A 354 -20.24 -11.04 6.24
CA GLU A 354 -21.66 -11.31 5.97
C GLU A 354 -22.11 -12.61 6.64
N THR A 355 -21.33 -13.69 6.47
CA THR A 355 -21.75 -15.05 6.90
C THR A 355 -21.16 -15.48 8.24
N ASN A 356 -20.22 -14.71 8.77
CA ASN A 356 -19.39 -15.08 9.91
C ASN A 356 -18.62 -16.39 9.71
N GLN A 357 -18.39 -16.84 8.48
CA GLN A 357 -17.60 -18.05 8.23
C GLN A 357 -16.11 -17.72 8.28
N ALA A 358 -15.36 -18.44 9.12
CA ALA A 358 -13.90 -18.36 9.18
C ALA A 358 -13.25 -19.41 8.25
N THR A 359 -12.29 -18.96 7.43
CA THR A 359 -11.53 -19.80 6.50
C THR A 359 -10.04 -19.59 6.70
N GLN A 360 -9.28 -20.69 6.77
CA GLN A 360 -7.81 -20.62 6.82
C GLN A 360 -7.24 -20.49 5.40
N GLY A 361 -6.40 -19.48 5.18
CA GLY A 361 -5.58 -19.33 3.98
C GLY A 361 -4.15 -19.87 4.16
N PRO A 362 -3.38 -20.07 3.07
CA PRO A 362 -3.71 -19.72 1.69
C PRO A 362 -4.77 -20.65 1.09
N ALA A 363 -5.84 -20.09 0.52
CA ALA A 363 -6.92 -20.87 -0.08
C ALA A 363 -7.70 -20.03 -1.11
N THR A 364 -8.17 -20.68 -2.17
CA THR A 364 -9.14 -20.09 -3.10
C THR A 364 -10.52 -20.65 -2.80
N ILE A 365 -11.49 -19.77 -2.55
CA ILE A 365 -12.87 -20.12 -2.24
C ILE A 365 -13.84 -19.54 -3.26
N THR A 366 -15.02 -20.15 -3.40
CA THR A 366 -16.14 -19.54 -4.13
C THR A 366 -17.05 -18.83 -3.14
N VAL A 367 -17.37 -17.57 -3.44
CA VAL A 367 -18.31 -16.75 -2.68
C VAL A 367 -19.57 -16.54 -3.54
N GLU A 368 -20.74 -16.68 -2.92
CA GLU A 368 -22.04 -16.38 -3.55
C GLU A 368 -22.76 -15.29 -2.74
N THR A 369 -22.80 -14.05 -3.24
CA THR A 369 -23.44 -12.90 -2.57
C THR A 369 -23.83 -11.76 -3.52
N LYS A 370 -24.89 -11.04 -3.14
CA LYS A 370 -25.30 -9.76 -3.74
C LYS A 370 -24.61 -8.57 -3.10
N LEU A 371 -24.01 -8.76 -1.94
CA LEU A 371 -23.26 -7.72 -1.22
C LEU A 371 -21.84 -7.62 -1.76
N LEU A 372 -21.06 -6.71 -1.16
CA LEU A 372 -19.62 -6.63 -1.36
C LEU A 372 -18.98 -7.71 -0.46
N PRO A 373 -18.22 -8.69 -1.00
CA PRO A 373 -17.44 -9.61 -0.19
C PRO A 373 -16.37 -8.86 0.60
N VAL A 374 -16.44 -8.99 1.93
CA VAL A 374 -15.49 -8.40 2.89
C VAL A 374 -15.10 -9.48 3.88
N PHE A 375 -13.79 -9.63 4.09
CA PHE A 375 -13.21 -10.59 5.00
C PHE A 375 -12.29 -9.89 5.99
N ALA A 376 -12.53 -10.04 7.29
CA ALA A 376 -11.62 -9.54 8.30
C ALA A 376 -10.57 -10.59 8.68
N ARG A 377 -9.33 -10.14 8.84
CA ARG A 377 -8.22 -10.98 9.29
C ARG A 377 -8.34 -11.29 10.78
N ASN A 378 -7.94 -12.49 11.20
CA ASN A 378 -7.82 -12.80 12.63
C ASN A 378 -6.77 -11.90 13.29
N GLY A 379 -7.06 -11.47 14.52
CA GLY A 379 -6.32 -10.44 15.23
C GLY A 379 -6.70 -9.01 14.86
N ALA A 380 -7.52 -8.77 13.81
CA ALA A 380 -7.95 -7.42 13.50
C ALA A 380 -9.01 -6.92 14.48
N ILE A 381 -9.00 -5.60 14.71
CA ILE A 381 -10.14 -4.85 15.23
C ILE A 381 -10.63 -3.97 14.08
N VAL A 382 -11.86 -4.19 13.62
CA VAL A 382 -12.48 -3.40 12.54
C VAL A 382 -13.47 -2.42 13.17
N PRO A 383 -13.14 -1.11 13.24
CA PRO A 383 -14.08 -0.10 13.70
C PRO A 383 -15.07 0.24 12.58
N LEU A 384 -16.36 0.08 12.88
CA LEU A 384 -17.46 0.42 11.99
C LEU A 384 -18.41 1.41 12.67
N ASP A 385 -18.63 2.56 12.05
CA ASP A 385 -19.59 3.55 12.52
C ASP A 385 -21.00 2.94 12.55
N ALA A 386 -21.72 3.18 13.64
CA ALA A 386 -23.06 2.67 13.87
C ALA A 386 -24.02 3.80 14.26
N PRO A 387 -25.35 3.64 14.09
CA PRO A 387 -26.31 4.69 14.45
C PRO A 387 -26.18 5.20 15.90
N ASN A 388 -25.74 4.33 16.81
CA ASN A 388 -25.59 4.66 18.23
C ASN A 388 -24.13 4.50 18.70
N GLY A 389 -23.17 5.07 17.96
CA GLY A 389 -21.76 5.07 18.33
C GLY A 389 -20.91 4.26 17.35
N MET A 390 -20.08 3.34 17.86
CA MET A 390 -19.16 2.56 17.02
C MET A 390 -19.13 1.09 17.41
N ALA A 391 -19.24 0.21 16.41
CA ALA A 391 -19.00 -1.21 16.58
C ALA A 391 -17.51 -1.51 16.40
N LEU A 392 -16.92 -2.21 17.35
CA LEU A 392 -15.54 -2.71 17.30
C LEU A 392 -15.60 -4.22 17.06
N HIS A 393 -15.50 -4.63 15.80
CA HIS A 393 -15.50 -6.04 15.43
C HIS A 393 -14.11 -6.63 15.68
N TYR A 394 -14.02 -7.55 16.63
CA TYR A 394 -12.77 -8.21 17.02
C TYR A 394 -12.79 -9.69 16.64
N PHE A 395 -11.70 -10.16 16.02
CA PHE A 395 -11.54 -11.53 15.56
C PHE A 395 -10.43 -12.22 16.37
N PRO A 396 -10.76 -13.00 17.43
CA PRO A 396 -9.79 -13.57 18.37
C PRO A 396 -8.81 -14.59 17.76
N LYS A 397 -8.02 -15.22 18.65
CA LYS A 397 -6.82 -16.07 18.43
C LYS A 397 -5.50 -15.31 18.37
N LEU A 398 -5.52 -14.04 17.97
CA LEU A 398 -4.38 -13.13 18.06
C LEU A 398 -4.83 -11.84 18.76
N GLY A 399 -3.88 -11.16 19.40
CA GLY A 399 -4.09 -9.80 19.86
C GLY A 399 -4.29 -8.86 18.67
N GLY A 400 -5.05 -7.81 18.90
CA GLY A 400 -5.36 -6.76 17.94
C GLY A 400 -5.25 -5.40 18.57
N GLU A 401 -4.86 -4.43 17.76
CA GLU A 401 -4.88 -3.02 18.12
C GLU A 401 -5.36 -2.19 16.94
N PHE A 402 -5.99 -1.06 17.22
CA PHE A 402 -6.34 -0.08 16.21
C PHE A 402 -6.20 1.33 16.79
N PHE A 403 -5.55 2.22 16.03
CA PHE A 403 -5.41 3.63 16.37
C PHE A 403 -6.46 4.44 15.60
N LEU A 404 -7.46 4.91 16.32
CA LEU A 404 -8.58 5.65 15.76
C LEU A 404 -8.32 7.15 15.83
N LEU A 405 -8.18 7.79 14.67
CA LEU A 405 -8.04 9.24 14.61
C LEU A 405 -9.35 9.93 14.97
N GLU A 406 -9.30 10.75 16.02
CA GLU A 406 -10.35 11.68 16.41
C GLU A 406 -10.10 13.03 15.70
N GLY A 407 -10.55 13.12 14.45
CA GLY A 407 -10.15 14.21 13.54
C GLY A 407 -10.49 15.64 14.00
N ASP A 408 -11.47 15.82 14.89
CA ASP A 408 -11.81 17.13 15.47
C ASP A 408 -10.81 17.63 16.52
N ILE A 409 -10.04 16.73 17.13
CA ILE A 409 -9.01 17.06 18.12
C ILE A 409 -7.59 16.69 17.67
N ALA A 410 -7.46 16.05 16.50
CA ALA A 410 -6.19 15.61 15.91
C ALA A 410 -5.34 14.75 16.88
N ASP A 411 -6.01 13.83 17.59
CA ASP A 411 -5.39 12.87 18.51
C ASP A 411 -5.97 11.46 18.25
N TYR A 412 -5.36 10.43 18.82
CA TYR A 412 -5.75 9.04 18.60
C TYR A 412 -6.38 8.44 19.86
N SER A 413 -7.61 7.92 19.71
CA SER A 413 -8.13 6.91 20.63
C SER A 413 -7.48 5.57 20.29
N GLN A 414 -7.06 4.80 21.29
CA GLN A 414 -6.50 3.47 21.08
C GLN A 414 -7.51 2.41 21.53
N VAL A 415 -7.65 1.36 20.73
CA VAL A 415 -8.40 0.16 21.11
C VAL A 415 -7.51 -1.05 21.00
N HIS A 416 -7.54 -1.92 22.00
CA HIS A 416 -6.75 -3.14 22.06
C HIS A 416 -7.64 -4.29 22.50
N ALA A 417 -7.43 -5.49 21.94
CA ALA A 417 -8.12 -6.70 22.36
C ALA A 417 -7.20 -7.91 22.22
N ALA A 418 -7.10 -8.74 23.25
CA ALA A 418 -6.26 -9.92 23.20
C ALA A 418 -6.81 -11.09 24.04
N PRO A 419 -6.70 -12.34 23.55
CA PRO A 419 -6.91 -13.51 24.39
C PRO A 419 -5.71 -13.68 25.33
N ALA A 420 -5.98 -14.02 26.58
CA ALA A 420 -4.98 -14.36 27.59
C ALA A 420 -5.49 -15.55 28.41
N LEU A 421 -5.00 -16.76 28.08
CA LEU A 421 -5.44 -18.01 28.72
C LEU A 421 -6.97 -18.21 28.66
N ASP A 422 -7.65 -18.13 29.80
CA ASP A 422 -9.08 -18.30 30.02
C ASP A 422 -9.86 -16.98 30.00
N ILE A 423 -9.20 -15.86 29.69
CA ILE A 423 -9.85 -14.56 29.54
C ILE A 423 -9.59 -13.94 28.17
N ILE A 424 -10.48 -13.03 27.75
CA ILE A 424 -10.20 -12.03 26.72
C ILE A 424 -10.21 -10.66 27.39
N ARG A 425 -9.15 -9.87 27.20
CA ARG A 425 -9.07 -8.48 27.65
C ARG A 425 -9.39 -7.55 26.49
N LEU A 426 -10.31 -6.63 26.71
CA LEU A 426 -10.70 -5.57 25.79
C LEU A 426 -10.37 -4.23 26.44
N GLU A 427 -9.70 -3.36 25.72
CA GLU A 427 -9.18 -2.10 26.26
C GLU A 427 -9.49 -0.96 25.29
N ILE A 428 -9.99 0.14 25.84
CA ILE A 428 -10.28 1.38 25.11
C ILE A 428 -9.64 2.51 25.90
N GLU A 429 -8.68 3.19 25.28
CA GLU A 429 -8.15 4.48 25.73
C GLU A 429 -8.78 5.56 24.85
N SER A 430 -9.91 6.12 25.30
CA SER A 430 -10.71 7.01 24.45
C SER A 430 -10.35 8.47 24.64
N LYS A 431 -10.10 9.20 23.55
CA LYS A 431 -9.93 10.67 23.59
C LYS A 431 -11.25 11.42 23.49
N LYS A 432 -12.34 10.72 23.18
CA LYS A 432 -13.66 11.32 22.94
C LYS A 432 -14.76 10.50 23.57
N GLU A 433 -15.72 11.16 24.23
CA GLU A 433 -16.89 10.45 24.75
C GLU A 433 -17.62 9.72 23.60
N ARG A 434 -17.74 8.39 23.73
CA ARG A 434 -18.34 7.55 22.69
C ARG A 434 -19.00 6.31 23.30
N ASP A 435 -20.09 5.90 22.66
CA ASP A 435 -20.76 4.62 22.91
C ASP A 435 -20.13 3.54 22.02
N TYR A 436 -19.49 2.55 22.62
CA TYR A 436 -18.82 1.47 21.92
C TYR A 436 -19.59 0.16 22.09
N GLN A 437 -19.67 -0.61 21.01
CA GLN A 437 -20.12 -1.99 21.04
C GLN A 437 -18.99 -2.90 20.55
N TRP A 438 -18.36 -3.64 21.46
CA TRP A 438 -17.51 -4.76 21.06
C TRP A 438 -18.36 -5.87 20.46
N VAL A 439 -17.94 -6.37 19.30
CA VAL A 439 -18.49 -7.57 18.67
C VAL A 439 -17.36 -8.57 18.52
N ILE A 440 -17.31 -9.54 19.43
CA ILE A 440 -16.23 -10.53 19.50
C ILE A 440 -16.71 -11.76 18.75
N HIS A 441 -16.07 -12.03 17.61
CA HIS A 441 -16.44 -13.10 16.71
C HIS A 441 -15.88 -14.45 17.17
N HIS A 442 -16.58 -15.55 16.86
CA HIS A 442 -16.14 -16.92 17.16
C HIS A 442 -15.80 -17.15 18.64
N ALA A 443 -16.47 -16.43 19.52
CA ALA A 443 -16.34 -16.59 20.96
C ALA A 443 -17.31 -17.68 21.45
N GLU A 444 -16.89 -18.41 22.48
CA GLU A 444 -17.84 -19.22 23.25
C GLU A 444 -18.68 -18.33 24.18
N LYS A 445 -19.68 -18.89 24.87
CA LYS A 445 -20.43 -18.12 25.85
C LYS A 445 -19.55 -17.90 27.09
N PRO A 446 -19.30 -16.65 27.52
CA PRO A 446 -18.52 -16.40 28.72
C PRO A 446 -19.31 -16.71 29.99
N ALA A 447 -18.61 -17.03 31.07
CA ALA A 447 -19.16 -17.12 32.42
C ALA A 447 -19.50 -15.73 32.98
N SER A 448 -18.70 -14.70 32.64
CA SER A 448 -18.95 -13.32 33.05
C SER A 448 -18.23 -12.30 32.16
N VAL A 449 -18.72 -11.07 32.19
CA VAL A 449 -18.10 -9.89 31.59
C VAL A 449 -17.95 -8.85 32.68
N GLU A 450 -16.75 -8.33 32.89
CA GLU A 450 -16.41 -7.54 34.07
C GLU A 450 -15.52 -6.34 33.71
N PHE A 451 -15.72 -5.22 34.39
CA PHE A 451 -14.83 -4.05 34.37
C PHE A 451 -14.58 -3.62 35.81
N GLU A 452 -13.31 -3.55 36.23
CA GLU A 452 -12.94 -3.39 37.63
C GLU A 452 -13.68 -4.42 38.53
N ASP A 453 -14.37 -3.97 39.57
CA ASP A 453 -15.17 -4.82 40.46
C ASP A 453 -16.63 -5.01 39.98
N LYS A 454 -17.00 -4.47 38.82
CA LYS A 454 -18.37 -4.45 38.31
C LYS A 454 -18.62 -5.54 37.29
N LYS A 455 -19.61 -6.40 37.56
CA LYS A 455 -20.13 -7.37 36.59
C LYS A 455 -21.17 -6.72 35.67
N TYR A 456 -20.98 -6.89 34.36
CA TYR A 456 -21.90 -6.42 33.35
C TYR A 456 -23.13 -7.33 33.29
N ARG A 457 -24.29 -6.74 33.01
CA ARG A 457 -25.56 -7.47 33.01
C ARG A 457 -25.75 -8.21 31.69
N GLU A 458 -25.94 -9.53 31.75
CA GLU A 458 -26.38 -10.31 30.60
C GLU A 458 -27.82 -9.91 30.22
N VAL A 459 -28.06 -9.66 28.94
CA VAL A 459 -29.41 -9.47 28.38
C VAL A 459 -29.75 -10.62 27.44
N SER A 460 -31.04 -10.90 27.26
CA SER A 460 -31.49 -12.04 26.46
C SER A 460 -31.69 -11.71 24.97
N ARG A 461 -31.57 -10.43 24.58
CA ARG A 461 -31.85 -9.93 23.23
C ARG A 461 -30.93 -8.77 22.88
N LEU A 462 -30.37 -8.77 21.68
CA LEU A 462 -29.44 -7.74 21.20
C LEU A 462 -30.08 -6.34 21.21
N GLU A 463 -31.37 -6.22 20.90
CA GLU A 463 -32.07 -4.93 20.86
C GLU A 463 -32.17 -4.26 22.23
N THR A 464 -31.98 -5.04 23.30
CA THR A 464 -31.98 -4.54 24.69
C THR A 464 -30.56 -4.28 25.24
N LEU A 465 -29.54 -4.43 24.40
CA LEU A 465 -28.14 -4.16 24.76
C LEU A 465 -27.94 -2.65 25.04
N ALA A 466 -27.79 -2.34 26.31
CA ALA A 466 -27.52 -1.01 26.83
C ALA A 466 -26.09 -0.92 27.38
N ASP A 467 -25.71 0.25 27.90
CA ASP A 467 -24.45 0.45 28.61
C ASP A 467 -24.30 -0.58 29.76
N ASP A 468 -23.06 -1.02 30.01
CA ASP A 468 -22.70 -2.06 30.99
C ASP A 468 -23.46 -3.39 30.83
N CYS A 469 -23.89 -3.72 29.61
CA CYS A 469 -24.57 -4.97 29.31
C CYS A 469 -23.80 -5.78 28.27
N TRP A 470 -24.07 -7.09 28.26
CA TRP A 470 -23.59 -7.99 27.23
C TRP A 470 -24.67 -8.96 26.75
N PHE A 471 -24.53 -9.45 25.53
CA PHE A 471 -25.42 -10.41 24.88
C PHE A 471 -24.61 -11.44 24.13
N TYR A 472 -24.94 -12.71 24.27
CA TYR A 472 -24.32 -13.80 23.51
C TYR A 472 -25.26 -14.32 22.42
N ASP A 473 -24.86 -14.14 21.16
CA ASP A 473 -25.53 -14.73 20.01
C ASP A 473 -25.00 -16.15 19.79
N SER A 474 -25.72 -17.14 20.32
CA SER A 474 -25.36 -18.55 20.14
C SER A 474 -25.47 -19.05 18.69
N ALA A 475 -26.26 -18.39 17.83
CA ALA A 475 -26.44 -18.81 16.45
C ALA A 475 -25.24 -18.40 15.59
N GLN A 476 -24.71 -17.20 15.83
CA GLN A 476 -23.52 -16.68 15.14
C GLN A 476 -22.21 -16.93 15.89
N LYS A 477 -22.26 -17.36 17.16
CA LYS A 477 -21.11 -17.42 18.08
C LYS A 477 -20.42 -16.07 18.25
N ASN A 478 -21.21 -15.02 18.44
CA ASN A 478 -20.72 -13.66 18.67
C ASN A 478 -21.06 -13.21 20.09
N LEU A 479 -20.10 -12.60 20.77
CA LEU A 479 -20.32 -11.91 22.03
C LEU A 479 -20.38 -10.42 21.78
N HIS A 480 -21.48 -9.80 22.21
CA HIS A 480 -21.70 -8.36 22.13
C HIS A 480 -21.54 -7.75 23.51
N VAL A 481 -20.68 -6.75 23.66
CA VAL A 481 -20.50 -6.01 24.92
C VAL A 481 -20.61 -4.53 24.62
N ARG A 482 -21.44 -3.81 25.37
CA ARG A 482 -21.64 -2.38 25.16
C ARG A 482 -21.17 -1.58 26.36
N VAL A 483 -20.41 -0.51 26.07
CA VAL A 483 -19.80 0.34 27.07
C VAL A 483 -19.73 1.78 26.55
N LYS A 484 -20.14 2.74 27.39
CA LYS A 484 -19.90 4.16 27.15
C LYS A 484 -18.61 4.57 27.84
N VAL A 485 -17.68 5.10 27.07
CA VAL A 485 -16.37 5.53 27.57
C VAL A 485 -16.30 7.05 27.46
N LYS A 486 -15.92 7.72 28.55
CA LYS A 486 -15.72 9.17 28.56
C LYS A 486 -14.38 9.54 27.94
N ALA A 487 -14.26 10.79 27.48
CA ALA A 487 -12.99 11.32 27.04
C ALA A 487 -11.94 11.28 28.17
N GLY A 488 -10.76 10.74 27.87
CA GLY A 488 -9.63 10.56 28.80
C GLY A 488 -9.80 9.41 29.79
N GLN A 489 -10.80 8.55 29.62
CA GLN A 489 -11.03 7.37 30.46
C GLN A 489 -10.49 6.11 29.78
N ASP A 490 -9.85 5.26 30.58
CA ASP A 490 -9.47 3.91 30.17
C ASP A 490 -10.57 2.92 30.59
N SER A 491 -10.95 2.03 29.67
CA SER A 491 -11.96 1.00 29.89
C SER A 491 -11.39 -0.37 29.58
N ILE A 492 -11.12 -1.18 30.61
CA ILE A 492 -10.49 -2.51 30.52
C ILE A 492 -11.48 -3.61 30.90
N ILE A 493 -12.20 -4.14 29.91
CA ILE A 493 -13.22 -5.16 30.11
C ILE A 493 -12.58 -6.55 30.00
N ASN A 494 -12.80 -7.39 31.02
CA ASN A 494 -12.39 -8.79 31.04
C ASN A 494 -13.59 -9.68 30.72
N ILE A 495 -13.41 -10.58 29.76
CA ILE A 495 -14.35 -11.63 29.40
C ILE A 495 -13.82 -12.94 30.00
N ASN A 496 -14.51 -13.50 30.99
CA ASN A 496 -14.07 -14.72 31.67
C ASN A 496 -14.84 -15.93 31.16
N TYR A 497 -14.13 -17.00 30.77
CA TYR A 497 -14.71 -18.22 30.19
C TYR A 497 -14.86 -19.38 31.19
#